data_AF-A0A382R601-F1
#
_entry.id   AF-A0A382R601-F1
#
_cell.length_a   1.000
_cell.length_b   1.000
_cell.length_c   1.000
_cell.angle_alpha   90.00
_cell.angle_beta   90.00
_cell.angle_gamma   90.00
#
_symmetry.space_group_name_H-M   'P 1'
#
loop_
_entity.id
_entity.type
_entity.pdbx_description
1 polymer ?
#
loop_
_entity_poly.entity_id
_entity_poly.type
_entity_poly.pdbx_seq_one_letter_code
_entity_poly.pdbx_strand_id
1 'polypeptide(L)'
;MIVLWGLLYSVPNLYPDDEALQITTEGLSLNSADIEVVTTALEAAQVEFFGVEGNDTNLLVRFDSVEDQLRAKTAIEDALGADYIVALNLAPTTPNWMQAIGAGKMNLGLDLQGGVHFLMEVDMDAALERRMNDNLSNVRTILREERIRTRGLNLISNSHLEVRFANAGERSQARSELIDNFPEMLFQNRDVGDIFILDMRMTADTILQVHRDTLQANRTTLLNRVDALGVAEPTVQQQGANRIVVELPGVQDPAQAIRILQRIATLEFHLEAEIGATSLSYEPYEYQGLLVNVDNDVILQGDRVSNVRSTLDQNGLPQVQINLD
;
A
#
# COMPACT_ATOMS: atom_id res chain seq x y z
N MET A 1 -4.83 49.77 -10.82
CA MET A 1 -4.19 48.84 -9.86
C MET A 1 -4.76 47.43 -9.99
N ILE A 2 -6.09 47.23 -9.96
CA ILE A 2 -6.74 45.91 -10.12
C ILE A 2 -6.36 45.18 -11.44
N VAL A 3 -6.29 45.91 -12.56
CA VAL A 3 -5.87 45.34 -13.87
C VAL A 3 -4.41 44.86 -13.87
N LEU A 4 -3.55 45.55 -13.12
CA LEU A 4 -2.11 45.25 -13.06
C LEU A 4 -1.85 44.00 -12.21
N TRP A 5 -2.62 43.83 -11.13
CA TRP A 5 -2.67 42.58 -10.37
C TRP A 5 -3.32 41.44 -11.17
N GLY A 6 -4.39 41.71 -11.92
CA GLY A 6 -5.02 40.71 -12.80
C GLY A 6 -4.07 40.18 -13.88
N LEU A 7 -3.27 41.05 -14.51
CA LEU A 7 -2.23 40.65 -15.46
C LEU A 7 -1.11 39.85 -14.76
N LEU A 8 -0.66 40.28 -13.58
CA LEU A 8 0.39 39.61 -12.82
C LEU A 8 0.01 38.15 -12.47
N TYR A 9 -1.25 37.89 -12.13
CA TYR A 9 -1.75 36.56 -11.81
C TYR A 9 -2.17 35.72 -13.04
N SER A 10 -2.27 36.31 -14.23
CA SER A 10 -2.54 35.57 -15.48
C SER A 10 -1.28 35.17 -16.26
N VAL A 11 -0.18 35.90 -16.06
CA VAL A 11 1.12 35.64 -16.70
C VAL A 11 1.70 34.24 -16.42
N PRO A 12 1.52 33.62 -15.22
CA PRO A 12 2.00 32.25 -14.98
C PRO A 12 1.43 31.22 -15.97
N ASN A 13 0.20 31.41 -16.45
CA ASN A 13 -0.43 30.51 -17.43
C ASN A 13 0.19 30.61 -18.84
N LEU A 14 1.07 31.58 -19.10
CA LEU A 14 1.78 31.73 -20.38
C LEU A 14 3.07 30.89 -20.46
N TYR A 15 3.44 30.24 -19.36
CA TYR A 15 4.56 29.31 -19.28
C TYR A 15 4.02 27.89 -19.52
N PRO A 16 4.16 27.31 -20.74
CA PRO A 16 3.75 25.93 -20.99
C PRO A 16 4.62 24.98 -20.18
N ASP A 17 4.04 23.88 -19.72
CA ASP A 17 4.80 22.86 -18.99
C ASP A 17 5.69 22.09 -19.98
N ASP A 18 6.88 21.69 -19.54
CA ASP A 18 7.79 20.85 -20.32
C ASP A 18 7.34 19.39 -20.24
N GLU A 19 7.53 18.64 -21.32
CA GLU A 19 7.31 17.19 -21.29
C GLU A 19 8.38 16.54 -20.42
N ALA A 20 7.96 15.71 -19.47
CA ALA A 20 8.88 15.13 -18.51
C ALA A 20 8.59 13.65 -18.23
N LEU A 21 9.62 12.91 -17.85
CA LEU A 21 9.47 11.60 -17.23
C LEU A 21 9.85 11.71 -15.77
N GLN A 22 8.98 11.17 -14.94
CA GLN A 22 9.22 11.03 -13.52
C GLN A 22 9.54 9.57 -13.22
N ILE A 23 10.69 9.35 -12.60
CA ILE A 23 11.15 8.03 -12.17
C ILE A 23 11.11 8.01 -10.66
N THR A 24 10.29 7.14 -10.10
CA THR A 24 10.20 6.89 -8.66
C THR A 24 10.50 5.43 -8.38
N THR A 25 10.85 5.11 -7.13
CA THR A 25 11.07 3.75 -6.67
C THR A 25 10.43 3.54 -5.31
N GLU A 26 9.88 2.34 -5.08
CA GLU A 26 9.33 1.95 -3.78
C GLU A 26 10.41 1.25 -2.96
N GLY A 27 10.98 1.95 -1.97
CA GLY A 27 11.88 1.36 -0.98
C GLY A 27 13.36 1.31 -1.34
N LEU A 28 13.75 1.64 -2.58
CA LEU A 28 15.15 1.90 -2.94
C LEU A 28 15.45 3.41 -2.88
N SER A 29 16.72 3.78 -2.94
CA SER A 29 17.15 5.17 -3.10
C SER A 29 17.75 5.35 -4.49
N LEU A 30 17.25 6.31 -5.25
CA LEU A 30 17.84 6.72 -6.53
C LEU A 30 19.23 7.29 -6.26
N ASN A 31 20.23 6.71 -6.92
CA ASN A 31 21.64 7.09 -6.76
C ASN A 31 22.23 7.54 -8.10
N SER A 32 23.50 7.94 -8.07
CA SER A 32 24.22 8.40 -9.27
C SER A 32 24.38 7.33 -10.35
N ALA A 33 24.39 6.04 -9.98
CA ALA A 33 24.43 4.95 -10.95
C ALA A 33 23.08 4.78 -11.66
N ASP A 34 21.95 4.98 -10.97
CA ASP A 34 20.63 4.97 -11.62
C ASP A 34 20.51 6.09 -12.65
N ILE A 35 21.03 7.30 -12.32
CA ILE A 35 21.10 8.41 -13.27
C ILE A 35 21.95 8.02 -14.49
N GLU A 36 23.10 7.38 -14.29
CA GLU A 36 23.99 6.94 -15.38
C GLU A 36 23.32 5.88 -16.27
N VAL A 37 22.57 4.94 -15.69
CA VAL A 37 21.78 3.94 -16.42
C VAL A 37 20.71 4.64 -17.26
N VAL A 38 19.98 5.58 -16.69
CA VAL A 38 18.95 6.38 -17.38
C VAL A 38 19.56 7.16 -18.55
N THR A 39 20.65 7.91 -18.32
CA THR A 39 21.30 8.69 -19.39
C THR A 39 21.83 7.79 -20.49
N THR A 40 22.43 6.65 -20.15
CA THR A 40 22.94 5.68 -21.12
C THR A 40 21.80 5.09 -21.96
N ALA A 41 20.66 4.78 -21.34
CA ALA A 41 19.48 4.27 -22.05
C ALA A 41 18.91 5.32 -23.03
N LEU A 42 18.86 6.59 -22.62
CA LEU A 42 18.42 7.70 -23.48
C LEU A 42 19.35 7.93 -24.68
N GLU A 43 20.67 7.89 -24.44
CA GLU A 43 21.67 8.00 -25.51
C GLU A 43 21.58 6.83 -26.49
N ALA A 44 21.44 5.61 -26.00
CA ALA A 44 21.27 4.41 -26.83
C ALA A 44 19.98 4.46 -27.68
N ALA A 45 18.91 5.04 -27.13
CA ALA A 45 17.64 5.26 -27.81
C ALA A 45 17.63 6.49 -28.73
N GLN A 46 18.72 7.27 -28.79
CA GLN A 46 18.82 8.51 -29.54
C GLN A 46 17.71 9.50 -29.20
N VAL A 47 17.50 9.70 -27.89
CA VAL A 47 16.53 10.65 -27.37
C VAL A 47 17.27 11.85 -26.79
N GLU A 48 16.91 13.05 -27.25
CA GLU A 48 17.44 14.31 -26.71
C GLU A 48 16.68 14.67 -25.43
N PHE A 49 17.43 15.03 -24.38
CA PHE A 49 16.89 15.53 -23.11
C PHE A 49 17.73 16.73 -22.67
N PHE A 50 17.12 17.70 -22.00
CA PHE A 50 17.80 18.96 -21.65
C PHE A 50 17.93 19.21 -20.14
N GLY A 51 17.24 18.40 -19.32
CA GLY A 51 17.28 18.54 -17.87
C GLY A 51 17.11 17.20 -17.18
N VAL A 52 17.96 16.94 -16.20
CA VAL A 52 17.83 15.83 -15.25
C VAL A 52 17.97 16.42 -13.86
N GLU A 53 16.90 16.38 -13.08
CA GLU A 53 16.84 16.93 -11.74
C GLU A 53 16.15 15.92 -10.83
N GLY A 54 16.70 15.66 -9.65
CA GLY A 54 16.11 14.67 -8.77
C GLY A 54 16.72 14.66 -7.38
N ASN A 55 16.08 13.91 -6.51
CA ASN A 55 16.56 13.58 -5.18
C ASN A 55 16.57 12.05 -5.03
N ASP A 56 16.86 11.58 -3.82
CA ASP A 56 17.02 10.16 -3.51
C ASP A 56 15.74 9.32 -3.74
N THR A 57 14.57 9.92 -3.95
CA THR A 57 13.30 9.21 -4.13
C THR A 57 12.58 9.51 -5.44
N ASN A 58 12.99 10.56 -6.13
CA ASN A 58 12.36 11.03 -7.35
C ASN A 58 13.38 11.63 -8.32
N LEU A 59 13.42 11.13 -9.55
CA LEU A 59 14.23 11.67 -10.65
C LEU A 59 13.30 12.17 -11.77
N LEU A 60 13.50 13.41 -12.19
CA LEU A 60 12.75 14.06 -13.25
C LEU A 60 13.68 14.30 -14.46
N VAL A 61 13.29 13.80 -15.61
CA VAL A 61 13.97 14.03 -16.89
C VAL A 61 13.06 14.87 -17.79
N ARG A 62 13.57 15.95 -18.37
CA ARG A 62 12.79 16.88 -19.23
C ARG A 62 13.19 16.74 -20.70
N PHE A 63 12.18 16.84 -21.57
CA PHE A 63 12.26 16.62 -23.01
C PHE A 63 11.61 17.77 -23.77
N ASP A 64 12.14 18.08 -24.95
CA ASP A 64 11.60 19.13 -25.82
C ASP A 64 10.33 18.69 -26.58
N SER A 65 10.03 17.39 -26.63
CA SER A 65 8.89 16.85 -27.37
C SER A 65 8.24 15.63 -26.71
N VAL A 66 6.95 15.46 -26.98
CA VAL A 66 6.17 14.28 -26.57
C VAL A 66 6.72 13.00 -27.22
N GLU A 67 7.22 13.09 -28.44
CA GLU A 67 7.80 11.93 -29.14
C GLU A 67 9.06 11.43 -28.44
N ASP A 68 9.93 12.35 -28.01
CA ASP A 68 11.13 12.05 -27.23
C ASP A 68 10.78 11.45 -25.87
N GLN A 69 9.81 12.06 -25.17
CA GLN A 69 9.32 11.57 -23.89
C GLN A 69 8.76 10.13 -23.99
N LEU A 70 7.98 9.82 -25.02
CA LEU A 70 7.42 8.47 -25.23
C LEU A 70 8.50 7.44 -25.56
N ARG A 71 9.48 7.79 -26.40
CA ARG A 71 10.62 6.90 -26.72
C ARG A 71 11.50 6.68 -25.48
N ALA A 72 11.76 7.74 -24.73
CA ALA A 72 12.50 7.70 -23.49
C ALA A 72 11.84 6.77 -22.47
N LYS A 73 10.51 6.81 -22.34
CA LYS A 73 9.77 5.96 -21.39
C LYS A 73 10.10 4.49 -21.62
N THR A 74 9.94 4.01 -22.85
CA THR A 74 10.23 2.61 -23.19
C THR A 74 11.70 2.26 -22.93
N ALA A 75 12.62 3.12 -23.35
CA ALA A 75 14.06 2.87 -23.17
C ALA A 75 14.46 2.79 -21.69
N ILE A 76 13.88 3.66 -20.85
CA ILE A 76 14.16 3.71 -19.42
C ILE A 76 13.49 2.53 -18.69
N GLU A 77 12.24 2.18 -19.02
CA GLU A 77 11.53 1.03 -18.45
C GLU A 77 12.31 -0.28 -18.71
N ASP A 78 12.83 -0.46 -19.93
CA ASP A 78 13.62 -1.63 -20.30
C ASP A 78 14.98 -1.68 -19.57
N ALA A 79 15.56 -0.52 -19.25
CA ALA A 79 16.88 -0.43 -18.61
C ALA A 79 16.84 -0.58 -17.08
N LEU A 80 15.86 0.04 -16.41
CA LEU A 80 15.73 0.03 -14.95
C LEU A 80 14.98 -1.19 -14.42
N GLY A 81 14.15 -1.84 -15.23
CA GLY A 81 13.37 -3.01 -14.83
C GLY A 81 12.15 -2.67 -13.96
N ALA A 82 11.54 -3.71 -13.38
CA ALA A 82 10.21 -3.63 -12.76
C ALA A 82 10.17 -2.94 -11.37
N ASP A 83 11.34 -2.70 -10.76
CA ASP A 83 11.47 -2.09 -9.42
C ASP A 83 11.35 -0.56 -9.44
N TYR A 84 11.35 0.03 -10.64
CA TYR A 84 11.21 1.46 -10.86
C TYR A 84 9.90 1.77 -11.57
N ILE A 85 9.30 2.90 -11.21
CA ILE A 85 8.09 3.43 -11.82
C ILE A 85 8.50 4.60 -12.71
N VAL A 86 8.36 4.42 -14.03
CA VAL A 86 8.66 5.45 -15.02
C VAL A 86 7.35 6.06 -15.53
N ALA A 87 6.94 7.18 -14.96
CA ALA A 87 5.68 7.84 -15.26
C ALA A 87 5.85 9.03 -16.20
N LEU A 88 4.91 9.20 -17.13
CA LEU A 88 4.76 10.42 -17.92
C LEU A 88 4.28 11.58 -17.02
N ASN A 89 4.98 12.71 -17.06
CA ASN A 89 4.67 13.89 -16.27
C ASN A 89 4.86 15.18 -17.09
N LEU A 90 4.34 16.30 -16.57
CA LEU A 90 4.56 17.65 -17.08
C LEU A 90 5.29 18.48 -16.02
N ALA A 91 6.46 19.01 -16.36
CA ALA A 91 7.25 19.83 -15.45
C ALA A 91 6.90 21.32 -15.60
N PRO A 92 6.49 22.01 -14.53
CA PRO A 92 6.14 23.43 -14.63
C PRO A 92 7.37 24.30 -14.91
N THR A 93 7.28 25.17 -15.91
CA THR A 93 8.35 26.12 -16.29
C THR A 93 8.23 27.49 -15.62
N THR A 94 7.29 27.62 -14.67
CA THR A 94 7.03 28.89 -13.99
C THR A 94 8.24 29.33 -13.15
N PRO A 95 8.81 30.54 -13.38
CA PRO A 95 10.01 30.99 -12.65
C PRO A 95 9.83 31.06 -11.13
N ASN A 96 10.89 30.70 -10.39
CA ASN A 96 10.88 30.66 -8.91
C ASN A 96 10.43 31.99 -8.24
N TRP A 97 10.79 33.14 -8.81
CA TRP A 97 10.38 34.44 -8.27
C TRP A 97 8.86 34.68 -8.36
N MET A 98 8.20 34.07 -9.34
CA MET A 98 6.76 34.17 -9.57
C MET A 98 6.00 33.23 -8.63
N GLN A 99 6.54 32.02 -8.41
CA GLN A 99 6.05 31.10 -7.38
C GLN A 99 6.17 31.70 -5.97
N ALA A 100 7.30 32.38 -5.67
CA ALA A 100 7.58 32.97 -4.36
C ALA A 100 6.61 34.11 -3.96
N ILE A 101 5.99 34.78 -4.94
CA ILE A 101 4.95 35.82 -4.69
C ILE A 101 3.53 35.24 -4.72
N GLY A 102 3.40 33.92 -4.77
CA GLY A 102 2.10 33.23 -4.84
C GLY A 102 1.40 33.34 -6.19
N ALA A 103 2.10 33.81 -7.24
CA ALA A 103 1.59 33.83 -8.61
C ALA A 103 1.90 32.49 -9.29
N GLY A 104 1.44 31.38 -8.71
CA GLY A 104 1.48 30.07 -9.37
C GLY A 104 0.46 29.99 -10.51
N LYS A 105 0.65 29.02 -11.41
CA LYS A 105 -0.38 28.60 -12.37
C LYS A 105 -1.65 28.22 -11.59
N MET A 106 -2.83 28.53 -12.12
CA MET A 106 -4.09 28.13 -11.47
C MET A 106 -4.25 26.60 -11.53
N ASN A 107 -4.69 26.00 -10.43
CA ASN A 107 -5.02 24.58 -10.39
C ASN A 107 -6.24 24.35 -11.29
N LEU A 108 -6.04 23.60 -12.36
CA LEU A 108 -7.09 23.24 -13.29
C LEU A 108 -7.63 21.88 -12.83
N GLY A 109 -8.95 21.81 -12.57
CA GLY A 109 -9.59 20.55 -12.24
C GLY A 109 -9.47 19.53 -13.39
N LEU A 110 -9.81 18.27 -13.10
CA LEU A 110 -9.77 17.15 -14.06
C LEU A 110 -10.38 17.52 -15.44
N ASP A 111 -11.50 18.23 -15.45
CA ASP A 111 -12.21 18.59 -16.68
C ASP A 111 -11.45 19.61 -17.57
N LEU A 112 -10.49 20.34 -17.00
CA LEU A 112 -9.73 21.39 -17.68
C LEU A 112 -8.29 20.99 -17.98
N GLN A 113 -7.67 20.16 -17.13
CA GLN A 113 -6.29 19.67 -17.29
C GLN A 113 -6.21 18.28 -17.93
N GLY A 114 -7.34 17.57 -18.02
CA GLY A 114 -7.37 16.15 -18.32
C GLY A 114 -6.88 15.31 -17.14
N GLY A 115 -7.04 13.98 -17.24
CA GLY A 115 -6.61 13.03 -16.21
C GLY A 115 -7.56 11.83 -16.11
N VAL A 116 -7.59 11.20 -14.93
CA VAL A 116 -8.41 10.02 -14.67
C VAL A 116 -9.22 10.11 -13.39
N HIS A 117 -10.43 9.57 -13.42
CA HIS A 117 -11.31 9.40 -12.27
C HIS A 117 -11.56 7.90 -12.05
N PHE A 118 -11.20 7.40 -10.87
CA PHE A 118 -11.39 6.03 -10.46
C PHE A 118 -12.39 5.94 -9.32
N LEU A 119 -13.32 4.99 -9.43
CA LEU A 119 -14.17 4.56 -8.33
C LEU A 119 -13.76 3.15 -7.92
N MET A 120 -13.23 3.01 -6.72
CA MET A 120 -12.77 1.74 -6.18
C MET A 120 -13.67 1.28 -5.04
N GLU A 121 -14.00 0.00 -5.02
CA GLU A 121 -14.78 -0.63 -3.96
C GLU A 121 -13.86 -1.46 -3.08
N VAL A 122 -14.00 -1.28 -1.76
CA VAL A 122 -13.19 -1.99 -0.77
C VAL A 122 -13.94 -3.24 -0.34
N ASP A 123 -13.25 -4.39 -0.34
CA ASP A 123 -13.80 -5.67 0.09
C ASP A 123 -13.88 -5.73 1.62
N MET A 124 -15.09 -5.44 2.12
CA MET A 124 -15.38 -5.42 3.55
C MET A 124 -15.54 -6.81 4.14
N ASP A 125 -16.06 -7.75 3.34
CA ASP A 125 -16.28 -9.12 3.77
C ASP A 125 -14.93 -9.80 4.03
N ALA A 126 -13.95 -9.57 3.15
CA ALA A 126 -12.57 -10.03 3.34
C ALA A 126 -11.88 -9.38 4.55
N ALA A 127 -12.22 -8.13 4.88
CA ALA A 127 -11.68 -7.45 6.05
C ALA A 127 -12.20 -8.07 7.36
N LEU A 128 -13.50 -8.38 7.41
CA LEU A 128 -14.13 -9.07 8.52
C LEU A 128 -13.60 -10.50 8.67
N GLU A 129 -13.44 -11.23 7.56
CA GLU A 129 -12.87 -12.57 7.56
C GLU A 129 -11.43 -12.59 8.09
N ARG A 130 -10.57 -11.67 7.62
CA ARG A 130 -9.20 -11.53 8.14
C ARG A 130 -9.18 -11.26 9.64
N ARG A 131 -9.95 -10.27 10.11
CA ARG A 131 -10.10 -9.97 11.54
C ARG A 131 -10.55 -11.20 12.34
N MET A 132 -11.40 -12.04 11.74
CA MET A 132 -11.88 -13.23 12.41
C MET A 132 -10.89 -14.38 12.43
N ASN A 133 -10.07 -14.52 11.41
CA ASN A 133 -8.95 -15.46 11.39
C ASN A 133 -7.91 -15.07 12.45
N ASP A 134 -7.60 -13.78 12.60
CA ASP A 134 -6.70 -13.30 13.66
C ASP A 134 -7.23 -13.65 15.04
N ASN A 135 -8.53 -13.39 15.27
CA ASN A 135 -9.19 -13.73 16.51
C ASN A 135 -9.24 -15.25 16.73
N LEU A 136 -9.44 -16.06 15.69
CA LEU A 136 -9.39 -17.52 15.77
C LEU A 136 -8.00 -17.98 16.24
N SER A 137 -6.93 -17.42 15.67
CA SER A 137 -5.55 -17.70 16.08
C SER A 137 -5.30 -17.31 17.55
N ASN A 138 -5.75 -16.12 17.96
CA ASN A 138 -5.60 -15.67 19.35
C ASN A 138 -6.39 -16.54 20.33
N VAL A 139 -7.63 -16.92 20.00
CA VAL A 139 -8.44 -17.87 20.78
C VAL A 139 -7.71 -19.19 20.93
N ARG A 140 -7.11 -19.71 19.85
CA ARG A 140 -6.35 -20.96 19.88
C ARG A 140 -5.15 -20.87 20.82
N THR A 141 -4.43 -19.74 20.79
CA THR A 141 -3.27 -19.50 21.68
C THR A 141 -3.69 -19.47 23.14
N ILE A 142 -4.68 -18.65 23.51
CA ILE A 142 -5.17 -18.52 24.89
C ILE A 142 -5.64 -19.88 25.43
N LEU A 143 -6.44 -20.63 24.67
CA LEU A 143 -6.93 -21.94 25.11
C LEU A 143 -5.82 -22.97 25.29
N ARG A 144 -4.73 -22.88 24.51
CA ARG A 144 -3.55 -23.74 24.68
C ARG A 144 -2.77 -23.39 25.95
N GLU A 145 -2.56 -22.10 26.20
CA GLU A 145 -1.83 -21.59 27.38
C GLU A 145 -2.56 -21.97 28.68
N GLU A 146 -3.87 -21.77 28.72
CA GLU A 146 -4.74 -22.14 29.85
C GLU A 146 -5.03 -23.65 29.93
N ARG A 147 -4.43 -24.44 29.02
CA ARG A 147 -4.57 -25.91 28.94
C ARG A 147 -6.03 -26.38 28.83
N ILE A 148 -6.89 -25.59 28.20
CA ILE A 148 -8.30 -25.91 27.99
C ILE A 148 -8.44 -26.70 26.70
N ARG A 149 -8.94 -27.94 26.81
CA ARG A 149 -9.07 -28.85 25.67
C ARG A 149 -10.29 -28.48 24.84
N THR A 150 -10.10 -28.30 23.54
CA THR A 150 -11.16 -28.12 22.55
C THR A 150 -11.26 -29.34 21.64
N ARG A 151 -12.46 -29.63 21.14
CA ARG A 151 -12.71 -30.62 20.08
C ARG A 151 -12.57 -30.03 18.68
N GLY A 152 -12.68 -28.72 18.55
CA GLY A 152 -12.57 -28.01 17.29
C GLY A 152 -12.82 -26.52 17.45
N LEU A 153 -12.22 -25.74 16.57
CA LEU A 153 -12.35 -24.29 16.49
C LEU A 153 -12.53 -23.94 15.01
N ASN A 154 -13.68 -23.40 14.65
CA ASN A 154 -14.05 -23.16 13.26
C ASN A 154 -14.58 -21.73 13.07
N LEU A 155 -14.25 -21.14 11.92
CA LEU A 155 -14.92 -19.96 11.40
C LEU A 155 -16.18 -20.42 10.65
N ILE A 156 -17.36 -20.01 11.12
CA ILE A 156 -18.65 -20.39 10.52
C ILE A 156 -19.11 -19.33 9.51
N SER A 157 -18.81 -18.06 9.77
CA SER A 157 -19.04 -16.93 8.88
C SER A 157 -18.06 -15.81 9.23
N ASN A 158 -18.01 -14.76 8.42
CA ASN A 158 -17.10 -13.61 8.58
C ASN A 158 -17.29 -12.81 9.87
N SER A 159 -18.23 -13.19 10.74
CA SER A 159 -18.45 -12.57 12.05
C SER A 159 -18.80 -13.58 13.15
N HIS A 160 -18.57 -14.89 12.95
CA HIS A 160 -18.96 -15.94 13.89
C HIS A 160 -17.92 -17.06 13.97
N LEU A 161 -17.32 -17.21 15.14
CA LEU A 161 -16.48 -18.34 15.52
C LEU A 161 -17.25 -19.34 16.38
N GLU A 162 -16.94 -20.61 16.18
CA GLU A 162 -17.47 -21.71 16.96
C GLU A 162 -16.35 -22.49 17.65
N VAL A 163 -16.39 -22.55 18.98
CA VAL A 163 -15.48 -23.39 19.77
C VAL A 163 -16.24 -24.56 20.36
N ARG A 164 -15.78 -25.78 20.11
CA ARG A 164 -16.42 -27.03 20.57
C ARG A 164 -15.64 -27.63 21.73
N PHE A 165 -16.36 -28.13 22.73
CA PHE A 165 -15.82 -28.74 23.94
C PHE A 165 -16.44 -30.11 24.22
N ALA A 166 -15.74 -30.92 25.00
CA ALA A 166 -16.21 -32.25 25.38
C ALA A 166 -17.21 -32.22 26.55
N ASN A 167 -17.13 -31.19 27.39
CA ASN A 167 -18.03 -31.02 28.54
C ASN A 167 -18.33 -29.53 28.80
N ALA A 168 -19.40 -29.26 29.56
CA ALA A 168 -19.83 -27.92 29.91
C ALA A 168 -18.83 -27.15 30.81
N GLY A 169 -18.02 -27.86 31.60
CA GLY A 169 -17.01 -27.29 32.48
C GLY A 169 -15.90 -26.60 31.70
N GLU A 170 -15.30 -27.31 30.75
CA GLU A 170 -14.29 -26.77 29.81
C GLU A 170 -14.84 -25.57 29.03
N ARG A 171 -16.09 -25.65 28.54
CA ARG A 171 -16.74 -24.53 27.85
C ARG A 171 -16.88 -23.29 28.76
N SER A 172 -17.25 -23.50 30.02
CA SER A 172 -17.46 -22.41 30.97
C SER A 172 -16.14 -21.77 31.39
N GLN A 173 -15.09 -22.57 31.56
CA GLN A 173 -13.73 -22.07 31.80
C GLN A 173 -13.24 -21.25 30.61
N ALA A 174 -13.33 -21.80 29.38
CA ALA A 174 -12.95 -21.08 28.16
C ALA A 174 -13.69 -19.75 28.03
N ARG A 175 -15.01 -19.73 28.29
CA ARG A 175 -15.78 -18.49 28.27
C ARG A 175 -15.23 -17.45 29.26
N SER A 176 -14.82 -17.87 30.46
CA SER A 176 -14.25 -16.96 31.45
C SER A 176 -12.94 -16.35 30.99
N GLU A 177 -12.06 -17.14 30.35
CA GLU A 177 -10.77 -16.63 29.86
C GLU A 177 -10.94 -15.74 28.63
N LEU A 178 -11.88 -16.07 27.75
CA LEU A 178 -12.05 -15.36 26.48
C LEU A 178 -12.87 -14.08 26.62
N ILE A 179 -13.80 -13.99 27.58
CA ILE A 179 -14.67 -12.80 27.68
C ILE A 179 -13.89 -11.52 28.01
N ASP A 180 -12.80 -11.64 28.78
CA ASP A 180 -11.96 -10.51 29.16
C ASP A 180 -10.99 -10.12 28.01
N ASN A 181 -10.57 -11.09 27.20
CA ASN A 181 -9.66 -10.87 26.07
C ASN A 181 -10.36 -10.37 24.79
N PHE A 182 -11.67 -10.60 24.66
CA PHE A 182 -12.44 -10.24 23.46
C PHE A 182 -13.73 -9.47 23.82
N PRO A 183 -13.62 -8.24 24.37
CA PRO A 183 -14.77 -7.42 24.73
C PRO A 183 -15.66 -7.05 23.53
N GLU A 184 -15.14 -7.14 22.31
CA GLU A 184 -15.85 -6.89 21.07
C GLU A 184 -16.75 -8.05 20.61
N MET A 185 -16.79 -9.15 21.36
CA MET A 185 -17.52 -10.38 21.04
C MET A 185 -18.71 -10.62 21.96
N LEU A 186 -19.79 -11.14 21.38
CA LEU A 186 -20.92 -11.72 22.09
C LEU A 186 -20.72 -13.22 22.23
N PHE A 187 -20.80 -13.70 23.47
CA PHE A 187 -20.61 -15.11 23.82
C PHE A 187 -21.94 -15.79 24.12
N GLN A 188 -22.27 -16.82 23.34
CA GLN A 188 -23.47 -17.63 23.53
C GLN A 188 -23.10 -19.10 23.72
N ASN A 189 -23.80 -19.74 24.65
CA ASN A 189 -23.65 -21.15 24.91
C ASN A 189 -24.70 -21.90 24.09
N ARG A 190 -24.30 -22.92 23.36
CA ARG A 190 -25.19 -23.80 22.60
C ARG A 190 -24.76 -25.24 22.82
N ASP A 191 -25.71 -26.13 23.07
CA ASP A 191 -25.41 -27.54 23.31
C ASP A 191 -26.11 -28.38 22.24
N VAL A 192 -25.38 -29.30 21.60
CA VAL A 192 -25.89 -30.17 20.53
C VAL A 192 -25.46 -31.61 20.82
N GLY A 193 -26.38 -32.42 21.37
CA GLY A 193 -26.05 -33.76 21.86
C GLY A 193 -24.98 -33.70 22.96
N ASP A 194 -23.91 -34.45 22.80
CA ASP A 194 -22.75 -34.47 23.74
C ASP A 194 -21.63 -33.48 23.33
N ILE A 195 -21.97 -32.44 22.57
CA ILE A 195 -21.04 -31.38 22.16
C ILE A 195 -21.51 -30.06 22.77
N PHE A 196 -20.61 -29.45 23.55
CA PHE A 196 -20.84 -28.16 24.19
C PHE A 196 -20.14 -27.08 23.36
N ILE A 197 -20.89 -26.11 22.87
CA ILE A 197 -20.43 -25.11 21.89
C ILE A 197 -20.44 -23.72 22.52
N LEU A 198 -19.34 -23.00 22.37
CA LEU A 198 -19.25 -21.57 22.64
C LEU A 198 -19.26 -20.84 21.29
N ASP A 199 -20.36 -20.16 21.01
CA ASP A 199 -20.51 -19.28 19.86
C ASP A 199 -19.97 -17.89 20.23
N MET A 200 -18.99 -17.40 19.48
CA MET A 200 -18.43 -16.05 19.60
C MET A 200 -18.80 -15.25 18.36
N ARG A 201 -19.54 -14.15 18.53
CA ARG A 201 -20.02 -13.32 17.43
C ARG A 201 -19.60 -11.88 17.59
N MET A 202 -19.07 -11.26 16.55
CA MET A 202 -18.76 -9.82 16.60
C MET A 202 -20.03 -9.01 16.86
N THR A 203 -19.91 -7.97 17.68
CA THR A 203 -21.01 -7.02 17.86
C THR A 203 -21.22 -6.19 16.58
N ALA A 204 -22.44 -5.66 16.40
CA ALA A 204 -22.74 -4.79 15.27
C ALA A 204 -21.89 -3.50 15.26
N ASP A 205 -21.55 -2.97 16.43
CA ASP A 205 -20.68 -1.79 16.55
C ASP A 205 -19.26 -2.11 16.10
N THR A 206 -18.71 -3.24 16.54
CA THR A 206 -17.40 -3.72 16.09
C THR A 206 -17.34 -3.94 14.59
N ILE A 207 -18.39 -4.50 13.99
CA ILE A 207 -18.47 -4.66 12.53
C ILE A 207 -18.35 -3.27 11.86
N LEU A 208 -19.17 -2.29 12.26
CA LEU A 208 -19.11 -0.93 11.72
C LEU A 208 -17.75 -0.27 11.95
N GLN A 209 -17.10 -0.54 13.08
CA GLN A 209 -15.76 -0.06 13.37
C GLN A 209 -14.75 -0.66 12.39
N VAL A 210 -14.74 -1.99 12.19
CA VAL A 210 -13.87 -2.65 11.21
C VAL A 210 -14.08 -2.09 9.80
N HIS A 211 -15.32 -1.82 9.39
CA HIS A 211 -15.60 -1.15 8.11
C HIS A 211 -14.93 0.23 8.01
N ARG A 212 -15.04 1.07 9.05
CA ARG A 212 -14.44 2.41 9.06
C ARG A 212 -12.91 2.33 9.05
N ASP A 213 -12.34 1.49 9.90
CA ASP A 213 -10.90 1.32 10.01
C ASP A 213 -10.32 0.80 8.69
N THR A 214 -11.01 -0.15 8.05
CA THR A 214 -10.63 -0.69 6.74
C THR A 214 -10.67 0.38 5.66
N LEU A 215 -11.72 1.21 5.61
CA LEU A 215 -11.79 2.33 4.66
C LEU A 215 -10.68 3.35 4.88
N GLN A 216 -10.41 3.71 6.13
CA GLN A 216 -9.39 4.68 6.47
C GLN A 216 -7.99 4.15 6.11
N ALA A 217 -7.70 2.89 6.42
CA ALA A 217 -6.44 2.24 6.05
C ALA A 217 -6.26 2.23 4.53
N ASN A 218 -7.26 1.75 3.76
CA ASN A 218 -7.19 1.73 2.30
C ASN A 218 -7.05 3.13 1.70
N ARG A 219 -7.72 4.14 2.27
CA ARG A 219 -7.55 5.54 1.84
C ARG A 219 -6.11 6.01 2.01
N THR A 220 -5.49 5.73 3.15
CA THR A 220 -4.08 6.08 3.41
C THR A 220 -3.13 5.34 2.47
N THR A 221 -3.36 4.04 2.25
CA THR A 221 -2.58 3.25 1.29
C THR A 221 -2.69 3.82 -0.13
N LEU A 222 -3.89 4.18 -0.56
CA LEU A 222 -4.11 4.78 -1.88
C LEU A 222 -3.43 6.15 -2.00
N LEU A 223 -3.49 7.00 -0.97
CA LEU A 223 -2.77 8.27 -0.95
C LEU A 223 -1.26 8.07 -1.21
N ASN A 224 -0.63 7.17 -0.46
CA ASN A 224 0.80 6.88 -0.61
C ASN A 224 1.16 6.36 -2.02
N ARG A 225 0.29 5.51 -2.61
CA ARG A 225 0.48 5.01 -3.99
C ARG A 225 0.33 6.10 -5.03
N VAL A 226 -0.59 7.04 -4.80
CA VAL A 226 -0.78 8.15 -5.71
C VAL A 226 0.37 9.15 -5.62
N ASP A 227 0.91 9.39 -4.43
CA ASP A 227 2.11 10.21 -4.27
C ASP A 227 3.30 9.62 -5.06
N ALA A 228 3.41 8.29 -5.11
CA ALA A 228 4.42 7.60 -5.91
C ALA A 228 4.28 7.81 -7.42
N LEU A 229 3.08 8.16 -7.91
CA LEU A 229 2.84 8.51 -9.32
C LEU A 229 3.37 9.91 -9.68
N GLY A 230 3.74 10.74 -8.70
CA GLY A 230 4.28 12.08 -8.97
C GLY A 230 3.26 13.13 -9.39
N VAL A 231 1.98 12.87 -9.14
CA VAL A 231 0.89 13.80 -9.49
C VAL A 231 0.89 14.97 -8.54
N ALA A 232 0.79 16.19 -9.07
CA ALA A 232 0.93 17.41 -8.27
C ALA A 232 -0.17 17.59 -7.21
N GLU A 233 -1.40 17.12 -7.47
CA GLU A 233 -2.55 17.33 -6.57
C GLU A 233 -3.61 16.21 -6.67
N PRO A 234 -3.33 15.02 -6.13
CA PRO A 234 -4.31 13.95 -6.14
C PRO A 234 -5.44 14.16 -5.12
N THR A 235 -6.66 13.77 -5.48
CA THR A 235 -7.78 13.71 -4.54
C THR A 235 -8.13 12.25 -4.24
N VAL A 236 -8.13 11.88 -2.96
CA VAL A 236 -8.59 10.56 -2.48
C VAL A 236 -9.66 10.79 -1.43
N GLN A 237 -10.89 10.43 -1.75
CA GLN A 237 -12.04 10.70 -0.89
C GLN A 237 -12.93 9.47 -0.75
N GLN A 238 -13.51 9.30 0.44
CA GLN A 238 -14.51 8.26 0.66
C GLN A 238 -15.82 8.66 -0.04
N GLN A 239 -16.42 7.72 -0.77
CA GLN A 239 -17.75 7.86 -1.36
C GLN A 239 -18.68 6.78 -0.81
N GLY A 240 -19.67 7.17 -0.01
CA GLY A 240 -20.59 6.21 0.61
C GLY A 240 -19.93 5.33 1.67
N ALA A 241 -20.40 4.09 1.81
CA ALA A 241 -20.04 3.21 2.93
C ALA A 241 -18.87 2.25 2.64
N ASN A 242 -18.52 2.01 1.38
CA ASN A 242 -17.49 1.03 1.00
C ASN A 242 -16.68 1.42 -0.24
N ARG A 243 -16.77 2.67 -0.72
CA ARG A 243 -16.07 3.11 -1.94
C ARG A 243 -15.14 4.28 -1.68
N ILE A 244 -14.10 4.35 -2.49
CA ILE A 244 -13.11 5.42 -2.50
C ILE A 244 -13.01 5.95 -3.92
N VAL A 245 -13.20 7.26 -4.06
CA VAL A 245 -12.96 8.02 -5.28
C VAL A 245 -11.52 8.49 -5.29
N VAL A 246 -10.85 8.27 -6.41
CA VAL A 246 -9.50 8.77 -6.68
C VAL A 246 -9.51 9.56 -7.96
N GLU A 247 -9.07 10.81 -7.91
CA GLU A 247 -8.92 11.66 -9.09
C GLU A 247 -7.46 12.07 -9.21
N LEU A 248 -6.93 11.85 -10.42
CA LEU A 248 -5.54 12.14 -10.76
C LEU A 248 -5.50 13.14 -11.92
N PRO A 249 -5.47 14.45 -11.63
CA PRO A 249 -5.32 15.48 -12.65
C PRO A 249 -3.95 15.37 -13.34
N GLY A 250 -3.90 15.55 -14.66
CA GLY A 250 -2.64 15.61 -15.40
C GLY A 250 -1.91 14.27 -15.58
N VAL A 251 -2.48 13.13 -15.14
CA VAL A 251 -1.93 11.80 -15.45
C VAL A 251 -2.05 11.52 -16.93
N GLN A 252 -0.91 11.24 -17.58
CA GLN A 252 -0.88 10.93 -19.02
C GLN A 252 -0.98 9.42 -19.32
N ASP A 253 -0.59 8.52 -18.39
CA ASP A 253 -0.72 7.05 -18.54
C ASP A 253 -1.73 6.46 -17.52
N PRO A 254 -3.03 6.38 -17.88
CA PRO A 254 -4.05 5.74 -17.06
C PRO A 254 -3.76 4.27 -16.72
N ALA A 255 -3.12 3.53 -17.63
CA ALA A 255 -2.91 2.11 -17.46
C ALA A 255 -1.84 1.85 -16.39
N GLN A 256 -0.80 2.68 -16.36
CA GLN A 256 0.21 2.66 -15.30
C GLN A 256 -0.38 3.04 -13.94
N ALA A 257 -1.21 4.08 -13.90
CA ALA A 257 -1.91 4.47 -12.67
C ALA A 257 -2.76 3.30 -12.12
N ILE A 258 -3.53 2.62 -12.99
CA ILE A 258 -4.31 1.44 -12.59
C ILE A 258 -3.40 0.34 -12.03
N ARG A 259 -2.28 0.02 -12.70
CA ARG A 259 -1.35 -1.02 -12.24
C ARG A 259 -0.83 -0.75 -10.83
N ILE A 260 -0.45 0.50 -10.56
CA ILE A 260 0.09 0.90 -9.25
C ILE A 260 -1.01 0.89 -8.18
N LEU A 261 -2.20 1.41 -8.50
CA LEU A 261 -3.32 1.42 -7.56
C LEU A 261 -3.86 0.02 -7.24
N GLN A 262 -3.82 -0.92 -8.19
CA GLN A 262 -4.31 -2.29 -8.00
C GLN A 262 -3.29 -3.27 -7.41
N ARG A 263 -2.00 -2.93 -7.41
CA ARG A 263 -0.95 -3.85 -6.93
C ARG A 263 -1.22 -4.21 -5.47
N ILE A 264 -1.44 -5.48 -5.15
CA ILE A 264 -1.55 -5.93 -3.76
C ILE A 264 -0.12 -6.25 -3.31
N ALA A 265 0.38 -5.53 -2.31
CA ALA A 265 1.67 -5.82 -1.67
C ALA A 265 1.37 -6.44 -0.31
N THR A 266 1.44 -7.77 -0.23
CA THR A 266 1.38 -8.50 1.05
C THR A 266 2.79 -8.60 1.62
N LEU A 267 2.96 -8.14 2.86
CA LEU A 267 4.20 -8.29 3.61
C LEU A 267 3.93 -9.24 4.78
N GLU A 268 4.65 -10.35 4.82
CA GLU A 268 4.56 -11.36 5.87
C GLU A 268 5.96 -11.66 6.41
N PHE A 269 6.07 -11.80 7.72
CA PHE A 269 7.29 -12.12 8.43
C PHE A 269 7.17 -13.54 8.96
N HIS A 270 8.13 -14.37 8.59
CA HIS A 270 8.21 -15.79 8.92
C HIS A 270 9.54 -16.09 9.59
N LEU A 271 9.62 -17.20 10.32
CA LEU A 271 10.90 -17.74 10.78
C LEU A 271 11.55 -18.60 9.71
N GLU A 272 12.86 -18.78 9.85
CA GLU A 272 13.54 -19.91 9.24
C GLU A 272 13.06 -21.21 9.90
N ALA A 273 12.78 -22.23 9.07
CA ALA A 273 12.29 -23.51 9.53
C ALA A 273 13.34 -24.23 10.40
N GLU A 274 12.90 -24.85 11.49
CA GLU A 274 13.79 -25.59 12.37
C GLU A 274 14.44 -26.80 11.66
N ILE A 275 15.66 -27.14 12.09
CA ILE A 275 16.39 -28.30 11.55
C ILE A 275 15.62 -29.59 11.89
N GLY A 276 15.15 -30.29 10.85
CA GLY A 276 14.34 -31.50 11.00
C GLY A 276 12.83 -31.24 11.01
N ALA A 277 12.39 -30.00 10.75
CA ALA A 277 10.99 -29.68 10.50
C ALA A 277 10.42 -30.55 9.37
N THR A 278 9.13 -30.85 9.46
CA THR A 278 8.43 -31.61 8.42
C THR A 278 8.35 -30.78 7.14
N SER A 279 8.51 -31.40 5.98
CA SER A 279 8.39 -30.71 4.68
C SER A 279 6.99 -30.14 4.41
N LEU A 280 6.02 -30.39 5.29
CA LEU A 280 4.67 -29.82 5.23
C LEU A 280 4.55 -28.50 6.01
N SER A 281 5.54 -28.15 6.84
CA SER A 281 5.52 -26.96 7.69
C SER A 281 6.45 -25.84 7.21
N TYR A 282 7.12 -26.02 6.06
CA TYR A 282 7.97 -25.00 5.48
C TYR A 282 7.90 -25.00 3.96
N GLU A 283 8.28 -23.88 3.37
CA GLU A 283 8.41 -23.70 1.92
C GLU A 283 9.80 -23.12 1.61
N PRO A 284 10.54 -23.68 0.64
CA PRO A 284 11.88 -23.20 0.29
C PRO A 284 11.82 -21.94 -0.58
N TYR A 285 12.59 -20.92 -0.23
CA TYR A 285 12.77 -19.68 -0.99
C TYR A 285 14.23 -19.49 -1.36
N GLU A 286 14.49 -18.90 -2.53
CA GLU A 286 15.84 -18.49 -2.92
C GLU A 286 16.12 -17.06 -2.45
N TYR A 287 17.15 -16.89 -1.63
CA TYR A 287 17.62 -15.61 -1.17
C TYR A 287 19.12 -15.49 -1.43
N GLN A 288 19.51 -14.54 -2.29
CA GLN A 288 20.92 -14.29 -2.65
C GLN A 288 21.67 -15.56 -3.14
N GLY A 289 20.98 -16.43 -3.88
CA GLY A 289 21.54 -17.69 -4.41
C GLY A 289 21.61 -18.83 -3.38
N LEU A 290 21.07 -18.65 -2.18
CA LEU A 290 20.93 -19.67 -1.14
C LEU A 290 19.46 -20.07 -1.00
N LEU A 291 19.20 -21.38 -0.93
CA LEU A 291 17.87 -21.89 -0.56
C LEU A 291 17.70 -21.80 0.95
N VAL A 292 16.69 -21.04 1.38
CA VAL A 292 16.28 -20.87 2.78
C VAL A 292 14.91 -21.49 2.95
N ASN A 293 14.77 -22.39 3.91
CA ASN A 293 13.47 -22.98 4.25
C ASN A 293 12.74 -22.03 5.19
N VAL A 294 11.59 -21.51 4.76
CA VAL A 294 10.78 -20.56 5.52
C VAL A 294 9.60 -21.28 6.14
N ASP A 295 9.41 -21.12 7.44
CA ASP A 295 8.28 -21.71 8.16
C ASP A 295 6.94 -21.11 7.66
N ASN A 296 5.93 -21.97 7.48
CA ASN A 296 4.63 -21.54 6.98
C ASN A 296 3.85 -20.69 8.00
N ASP A 297 4.23 -20.71 9.27
CA ASP A 297 3.58 -19.89 10.31
C ASP A 297 4.01 -18.42 10.18
N VAL A 298 3.05 -17.56 9.86
CA VAL A 298 3.23 -16.10 9.82
C VAL A 298 3.31 -15.56 11.25
N ILE A 299 4.44 -14.94 11.61
CA ILE A 299 4.62 -14.27 12.92
C ILE A 299 3.96 -12.91 12.93
N LEU A 300 4.16 -12.16 11.85
CA LEU A 300 3.85 -10.74 11.76
C LEU A 300 3.44 -10.43 10.33
N GLN A 301 2.45 -9.56 10.17
CA GLN A 301 2.04 -9.06 8.85
C GLN A 301 2.31 -7.56 8.75
N GLY A 302 2.26 -7.05 7.53
CA GLY A 302 2.48 -5.63 7.22
C GLY A 302 1.52 -4.66 7.90
N ASP A 303 0.41 -5.14 8.46
CA ASP A 303 -0.55 -4.34 9.25
C ASP A 303 0.03 -3.87 10.60
N ARG A 304 1.10 -4.51 11.08
CA ARG A 304 1.86 -4.11 12.27
C ARG A 304 3.05 -3.20 11.97
N VAL A 305 3.21 -2.80 10.71
CA VAL A 305 4.25 -1.88 10.30
C VAL A 305 3.72 -0.45 10.39
N SER A 306 4.32 0.36 11.26
CA SER A 306 3.92 1.74 11.46
C SER A 306 4.58 2.71 10.50
N ASN A 307 5.78 2.37 10.01
CA ASN A 307 6.51 3.19 9.06
C ASN A 307 7.55 2.37 8.31
N VAL A 308 7.69 2.64 7.01
CA VAL A 308 8.73 2.08 6.15
C VAL A 308 9.48 3.24 5.51
N ARG A 309 10.81 3.24 5.60
CA ARG A 309 11.65 4.24 4.96
C ARG A 309 12.80 3.57 4.22
N SER A 310 13.06 4.04 3.01
CA SER A 310 14.32 3.79 2.33
C SER A 310 15.42 4.63 3.00
N THR A 311 16.54 4.00 3.31
CA THR A 311 17.75 4.61 3.87
C THR A 311 18.97 3.97 3.23
N LEU A 312 20.15 4.57 3.42
CA LEU A 312 21.42 3.95 3.08
C LEU A 312 22.03 3.33 4.34
N ASP A 313 22.66 2.16 4.20
CA ASP A 313 23.45 1.55 5.27
C ASP A 313 24.79 2.29 5.46
N GLN A 314 25.62 1.84 6.41
CA GLN A 314 26.94 2.46 6.68
C GLN A 314 27.93 2.32 5.52
N ASN A 315 27.64 1.45 4.54
CA ASN A 315 28.45 1.20 3.36
C ASN A 315 27.89 1.91 2.11
N GLY A 316 26.81 2.69 2.26
CA GLY A 316 26.15 3.37 1.14
C GLY A 316 25.29 2.45 0.27
N LEU A 317 24.89 1.28 0.78
CA LEU A 317 23.96 0.37 0.10
C LEU A 317 22.52 0.70 0.47
N PRO A 318 21.56 0.62 -0.47
CA PRO A 318 20.15 0.79 -0.18
C PRO A 318 19.64 -0.21 0.86
N GLN A 319 18.90 0.28 1.84
CA GLN A 319 18.31 -0.50 2.92
C GLN A 319 16.89 0.00 3.19
N VAL A 320 15.95 -0.93 3.37
CA VAL A 320 14.61 -0.61 3.87
C VAL A 320 14.61 -0.73 5.39
N GLN A 321 14.30 0.36 6.09
CA GLN A 321 14.07 0.37 7.53
C GLN A 321 12.56 0.27 7.80
N ILE A 322 12.18 -0.74 8.58
CA ILE A 322 10.80 -1.03 8.96
C ILE A 322 10.66 -0.78 10.47
N ASN A 323 9.70 0.04 10.87
CA ASN A 323 9.30 0.21 12.26
C ASN A 323 8.00 -0.56 12.52
N LEU A 324 7.99 -1.30 13.62
CA LEU A 324 6.83 -2.07 14.08
C LEU A 324 6.16 -1.35 15.26
N ASP A 325 4.85 -1.49 15.38
CA ASP A 325 4.05 -1.03 16.53
C ASP A 325 4.01 -2.02 17.70
#